data_AF-A0A1T5H1A3-F1
#
_entry.id   AF-A0A1T5H1A3-F1
#
_cell.length_a   1.000
_cell.length_b   1.000
_cell.length_c   1.000
_cell.angle_alpha   90.00
_cell.angle_beta   90.00
_cell.angle_gamma   90.00
#
_symmetry.space_group_name_H-M   'P 1'
#
loop_
_entity.id
_entity.type
_entity.pdbx_description
1 polymer ?
#
loop_
_entity_poly.entity_id
_entity_poly.type
_entity_poly.pdbx_seq_one_letter_code
_entity_poly.pdbx_strand_id
1 'polypeptide(L)' 'MTTAEKIRYYEERARQEREAAERASCPEARRAHLALAFQHDGAAARERARRPRVD' A
#
# COMPACT_ATOMS: atom_id res chain seq x y z
N MET A 1 -1.01 5.84 -16.30
CA MET A 1 -0.08 5.26 -15.33
C MET A 1 0.37 3.87 -15.79
N THR A 2 1.67 3.71 -15.97
CA THR A 2 2.38 2.44 -16.19
C THR A 2 2.29 1.53 -14.97
N THR A 3 2.61 0.24 -15.12
CA THR A 3 2.68 -0.73 -14.00
C THR A 3 3.66 -0.26 -12.92
N ALA A 4 4.81 0.30 -13.31
CA ALA A 4 5.79 0.84 -12.37
C ALA A 4 5.27 2.05 -11.59
N GLU A 5 4.48 2.93 -12.24
CA GLU A 5 3.82 4.04 -11.55
C GLU A 5 2.73 3.56 -10.60
N LYS A 6 1.95 2.54 -10.96
CA LYS A 6 0.95 1.94 -10.07
C LYS A 6 1.55 1.28 -8.84
N ILE A 7 2.64 0.54 -9.02
CA ILE A 7 3.37 -0.08 -7.89
C ILE A 7 3.85 1.00 -6.93
N ARG A 8 4.56 2.02 -7.43
CA ARG A 8 5.05 3.14 -6.60
C ARG A 8 3.90 3.86 -5.89
N TYR A 9 2.79 4.12 -6.59
CA TYR A 9 1.61 4.74 -5.99
C TYR A 9 1.09 3.93 -4.79
N TYR A 10 0.91 2.62 -4.95
CA TYR A 10 0.41 1.78 -3.85
C TYR A 10 1.40 1.63 -2.70
N GLU A 11 2.70 1.50 -2.98
CA GLU A 11 3.73 1.47 -1.93
C GLU A 11 3.77 2.77 -1.13
N GLU A 12 3.70 3.91 -1.82
CA GLU A 12 3.66 5.25 -1.22
C GLU A 12 2.43 5.42 -0.32
N ARG A 13 1.25 5.02 -0.80
CA ARG A 13 0.02 5.03 -0.01
C ARG A 13 0.12 4.13 1.21
N ALA A 14 0.65 2.91 1.06
CA ALA A 14 0.84 2.01 2.19
C ALA A 14 1.80 2.60 3.26
N ARG A 15 2.85 3.31 2.83
CA ARG A 15 3.74 4.04 3.75
C ARG A 15 3.00 5.16 4.49
N GLN A 16 2.24 5.99 3.78
CA GLN A 16 1.47 7.08 4.39
C GLN A 16 0.47 6.57 5.42
N GLU A 17 -0.22 5.46 5.14
CA GLU A 17 -1.14 4.85 6.10
C GLU A 17 -0.41 4.28 7.32
N ARG A 18 0.79 3.71 7.16
CA ARG A 18 1.63 3.30 8.30
C ARG A 18 2.05 4.50 9.16
N GLU A 19 2.51 5.59 8.55
CA GLU A 19 2.86 6.82 9.26
C GLU A 19 1.64 7.42 9.99
N ALA A 20 0.46 7.37 9.39
CA ALA A 20 -0.79 7.80 10.03
C ALA A 20 -1.17 6.89 11.22
N ALA A 21 -1.00 5.57 11.09
CA ALA A 21 -1.22 4.63 12.17
C ALA A 21 -0.29 4.87 13.37
N GLU A 22 0.97 5.26 13.13
CA GLU A 22 1.94 5.59 14.18
C GLU A 22 1.57 6.88 14.93
N ARG A 23 0.97 7.86 14.22
CA ARG A 23 0.54 9.14 14.81
C ARG A 23 -0.84 9.05 15.48
N ALA A 24 -1.61 8.01 15.19
CA ALA A 24 -2.97 7.86 15.70
C ALA A 24 -2.98 7.51 17.20
N SER A 25 -3.52 8.41 18.03
CA SER A 25 -3.73 8.16 19.47
C SER A 25 -4.94 7.26 19.76
N CYS A 26 -5.85 7.11 18.80
CA CYS A 26 -7.04 6.26 18.91
C CYS A 26 -6.75 4.85 18.38
N PRO A 27 -6.95 3.78 19.18
CA PRO A 27 -6.72 2.40 18.75
C PRO A 27 -7.56 1.98 17.54
N GLU A 28 -8.82 2.41 17.45
CA GLU A 28 -9.67 2.17 16.29
C GLU A 28 -9.08 2.80 15.02
N ALA A 29 -8.66 4.06 15.10
CA ALA A 29 -8.06 4.76 13.97
C ALA A 29 -6.74 4.10 13.54
N ARG A 30 -5.89 3.72 14.51
CA ARG A 30 -4.66 2.98 14.23
C ARG A 30 -4.94 1.68 13.47
N ARG A 31 -5.95 0.90 13.89
CA ARG A 31 -6.35 -0.34 13.19
C ARG A 31 -6.85 -0.06 11.77
N ALA A 32 -7.65 1.00 11.59
CA ALA A 32 -8.15 1.38 10.28
C ALA A 32 -7.01 1.73 9.30
N HIS A 33 -6.06 2.56 9.73
CA HIS A 33 -4.88 2.90 8.94
C HIS A 33 -4.02 1.67 8.60
N LEU A 34 -3.79 0.77 9.56
CA LEU A 34 -3.06 -0.49 9.29
C LEU A 34 -3.78 -1.38 8.27
N ALA A 35 -5.12 -1.46 8.33
CA ALA A 35 -5.91 -2.20 7.36
C ALA A 35 -5.79 -1.60 5.95
N LEU A 36 -5.82 -0.28 5.82
CA LEU A 36 -5.61 0.42 4.54
C LEU A 36 -4.20 0.20 4.00
N ALA A 37 -3.18 0.27 4.85
CA ALA A 37 -1.80 -0.04 4.47
C ALA A 37 -1.68 -1.45 3.88
N PHE A 38 -2.29 -2.45 4.53
CA PHE A 38 -2.30 -3.82 4.05
C PHE A 38 -3.01 -3.98 2.70
N GLN A 39 -4.13 -3.29 2.48
CA GLN A 39 -4.84 -3.31 1.20
C GLN A 39 -3.98 -2.73 0.07
N HIS A 40 -3.25 -1.64 0.34
CA HIS A 40 -2.35 -1.01 -0.62
C HIS A 40 -1.13 -1.90 -0.92
N ASP A 41 -0.51 -2.53 0.08
CA ASP A 41 0.57 -3.49 -0.15
C ASP A 41 0.11 -4.67 -1.02
N GLY A 42 -1.10 -5.19 -0.78
CA GLY A 42 -1.71 -6.23 -1.59
C GLY A 42 -1.96 -5.78 -3.04
N ALA A 43 -2.34 -4.53 -3.25
CA ALA A 43 -2.48 -3.95 -4.59
C ALA A 43 -1.12 -3.83 -5.31
N ALA A 44 -0.09 -3.36 -4.61
CA ALA A 44 1.28 -3.32 -5.15
C ALA A 44 1.77 -4.73 -5.54
N ALA A 45 1.53 -5.74 -4.68
CA ALA A 45 1.87 -7.13 -4.97
C ALA A 45 1.16 -7.67 -6.22
N ARG A 46 -0.14 -7.36 -6.39
CA ARG A 46 -0.90 -7.73 -7.60
C ARG A 46 -0.33 -7.07 -8.85
N GLU A 47 0.03 -5.79 -8.80
CA GLU A 47 0.63 -5.11 -9.95
C GLU A 47 2.02 -5.67 -10.29
N ARG A 48 2.84 -6.05 -9.29
CA ARG A 48 4.11 -6.75 -9.52
C ARG A 48 3.89 -8.10 -10.20
N ALA A 49 2.90 -8.87 -9.77
CA ALA A 49 2.56 -10.16 -10.38
C ALA A 49 1.99 -10.03 -11.81
N ARG A 50 1.39 -8.88 -12.15
CA ARG A 50 0.91 -8.56 -13.50
C ARG A 50 2.02 -8.13 -14.45
N ARG A 51 3.21 -7.79 -13.95
CA ARG A 51 4.35 -7.50 -14.81
C ARG A 51 4.68 -8.80 -15.55
N PRO A 52 4.53 -8.85 -16.89
CA PRO A 52 4.83 -10.07 -17.63
C PRO A 52 6.28 -10.46 -17.33
N ARG A 53 6.49 -11.74 -17.00
CA ARG A 53 7.81 -12.36 -17.11
C ARG A 53 8.18 -12.21 -18.57
N VAL A 54 9.14 -11.34 -18.85
CA VAL A 54 9.80 -11.33 -20.15
C VAL A 54 10.70 -12.56 -20.10
N ASP A 55 10.33 -13.62 -20.83
CA ASP A 55 11.18 -14.78 -21.09
C ASP A 55 12.50 -14.35 -21.75
#